data_AF-A0A8H3WAN8-F1
#
_entry.id   AF-A0A8H3WAN8-F1
#
_cell.length_a   1.000
_cell.length_b   1.000
_cell.length_c   1.000
_cell.angle_alpha   90.00
_cell.angle_beta   90.00
_cell.angle_gamma   90.00
#
_symmetry.space_group_name_H-M   'P 1'
#
loop_
_entity.id
_entity.type
_entity.pdbx_description
1 polymer ?
#
loop_
_entity_poly.entity_id
_entity_poly.type
_entity_poly.pdbx_seq_one_letter_code
_entity_poly.pdbx_strand_id
1 'polypeptide(L)'
;MAYLHGGAYVSGGADLDCYQPNGLVERGIVGVNISYRLGVFGFQPIPDIAPANLGLLDQVEALRWIKENIAAFGGDPDNVTLFGQSAGAGSIYCLMLAEETNGLFHKAILQSAPLEIWTPEREEMVRSLGRLAQERLDTDTRLRSSQEMLSLQTELLLAATGQLPFGPLMGHAPLPNHTNVPEKIRLAAQRVPIMLGYTKDEGVPFVRMNKTLRPYINLPFIGQFIERIATWFVSGKVFTWLTDRLHKQYLEAGGQATLYRFKWHPSHSSLRAAHCIELPFLLGSWESWKSAPMIGADASRDAVDGLGDRLKDIWVEFASRGSGNIQGVTITGDETKWNVVDH
;
A
#
# COMPACT_ATOMS: atom_id res chain seq x y z
N MET A 1 -6.13 -8.13 13.23
CA MET A 1 -5.86 -7.39 11.97
C MET A 1 -4.39 -7.51 11.63
N ALA A 2 -4.06 -7.75 10.37
CA ALA A 2 -2.69 -7.95 9.91
C ALA A 2 -2.26 -6.83 8.94
N TYR A 3 -1.17 -6.14 9.27
CA TYR A 3 -0.66 -4.99 8.53
C TYR A 3 0.44 -5.39 7.53
N LEU A 4 0.27 -4.92 6.29
CA LEU A 4 1.30 -4.97 5.23
C LEU A 4 1.78 -3.56 4.93
N HIS A 5 3.06 -3.30 5.20
CA HIS A 5 3.64 -1.97 5.08
C HIS A 5 3.83 -1.50 3.64
N GLY A 6 3.91 -0.18 3.44
CA GLY A 6 4.25 0.45 2.16
C GLY A 6 5.75 0.47 1.88
N GLY A 7 6.19 1.38 1.00
CA GLY A 7 7.63 1.59 0.70
C GLY A 7 8.07 1.16 -0.69
N ALA A 8 7.17 1.23 -1.69
CA ALA A 8 7.46 0.94 -3.09
C ALA A 8 8.15 -0.40 -3.35
N TYR A 9 7.91 -1.39 -2.47
CA TYR A 9 8.56 -2.70 -2.47
C TYR A 9 10.07 -2.69 -2.27
N VAL A 10 10.69 -1.58 -1.84
CA VAL A 10 12.15 -1.44 -1.64
C VAL A 10 12.56 -1.04 -0.23
N SER A 11 11.62 -0.53 0.56
CA SER A 11 11.85 -0.11 1.94
C SER A 11 10.64 -0.42 2.83
N GLY A 12 10.82 -0.24 4.15
CA GLY A 12 9.83 -0.55 5.18
C GLY A 12 10.24 -1.73 6.06
N GLY A 13 9.43 -2.04 7.06
CA GLY A 13 9.65 -3.13 8.00
C GLY A 13 8.53 -3.20 9.04
N ALA A 14 8.18 -4.40 9.51
CA ALA A 14 7.11 -4.59 10.50
C ALA A 14 7.44 -4.05 11.90
N ASP A 15 8.72 -3.91 12.20
CA ASP A 15 9.30 -3.50 13.47
C ASP A 15 9.40 -1.98 13.64
N LEU A 16 9.10 -1.20 12.60
CA LEU A 16 9.14 0.26 12.67
C LEU A 16 8.12 0.80 13.68
N ASP A 17 8.56 1.69 14.57
CA ASP A 17 7.72 2.31 15.61
C ASP A 17 6.48 3.00 15.03
N CYS A 18 6.61 3.59 13.84
CA CYS A 18 5.52 4.29 13.16
C CYS A 18 4.41 3.34 12.66
N TYR A 19 4.63 2.03 12.63
CA TYR A 19 3.65 1.03 12.21
C TYR A 19 3.06 0.21 13.37
N GLN A 20 3.40 0.52 14.61
CA GLN A 20 2.88 -0.21 15.76
C GLN A 20 1.36 0.02 15.92
N PRO A 21 0.52 -1.02 15.96
CA PRO A 21 -0.94 -0.88 15.93
C PRO A 21 -1.54 -0.56 17.32
N ASN A 22 -0.83 0.18 18.17
CA ASN A 22 -1.16 0.36 19.59
C ASN A 22 -2.62 0.80 19.82
N GLY A 23 -3.05 1.84 19.11
CA GLY A 23 -4.43 2.36 19.26
C GLY A 23 -5.52 1.41 18.73
N LEU A 24 -5.18 0.47 17.84
CA LEU A 24 -6.09 -0.60 17.42
C LEU A 24 -6.14 -1.72 18.47
N VAL A 25 -4.99 -2.05 19.08
CA VAL A 25 -4.90 -3.05 20.16
C VAL A 25 -5.71 -2.62 21.39
N GLU A 26 -5.65 -1.34 21.75
CA GLU A 26 -6.47 -0.75 22.82
C GLU A 26 -7.99 -0.89 22.57
N ARG A 27 -8.40 -1.10 21.32
CA ARG A 27 -9.79 -1.33 20.90
C ARG A 27 -10.14 -2.82 20.76
N GLY A 28 -9.33 -3.70 21.33
CA GLY A 28 -9.59 -5.15 21.38
C GLY A 28 -9.16 -5.92 20.13
N ILE A 29 -8.30 -5.34 19.29
CA ILE A 29 -7.74 -6.03 18.11
C ILE A 29 -6.44 -6.74 18.47
N VAL A 30 -6.30 -8.01 18.05
CA VAL A 30 -4.98 -8.64 17.93
C VAL A 30 -4.29 -8.10 16.67
N GLY A 31 -3.25 -7.28 16.85
CA GLY A 31 -2.45 -6.70 15.76
C GLY A 31 -1.29 -7.60 15.36
N VAL A 32 -1.10 -7.80 14.05
CA VAL A 32 0.06 -8.52 13.49
C VAL A 32 0.72 -7.64 12.44
N ASN A 33 2.01 -7.32 12.56
CA ASN A 33 2.76 -6.65 11.52
C ASN A 33 3.61 -7.66 10.77
N ILE A 34 3.56 -7.65 9.43
CA ILE A 34 4.24 -8.65 8.58
C ILE A 34 5.45 -8.01 7.90
N SER A 35 6.64 -8.57 8.13
CA SER A 35 7.83 -8.29 7.34
C SER A 35 7.91 -9.26 6.17
N TYR A 36 8.36 -8.77 5.02
CA TYR A 36 8.54 -9.57 3.81
C TYR A 36 9.77 -9.07 3.04
N ARG A 37 10.37 -9.93 2.21
CA ARG A 37 11.55 -9.54 1.41
C ARG A 37 11.21 -8.40 0.46
N LEU A 38 12.15 -7.48 0.29
CA LEU A 38 12.03 -6.27 -0.51
C LEU A 38 13.07 -6.25 -1.64
N GLY A 39 12.84 -5.38 -2.61
CA GLY A 39 13.76 -5.03 -3.69
C GLY A 39 14.32 -6.25 -4.40
N VAL A 40 15.65 -6.32 -4.52
CA VAL A 40 16.32 -7.43 -5.20
C VAL A 40 16.09 -8.78 -4.51
N PHE A 41 15.83 -8.80 -3.21
CA PHE A 41 15.62 -10.04 -2.45
C PHE A 41 14.20 -10.59 -2.60
N GLY A 42 13.22 -9.73 -2.84
CA GLY A 42 11.80 -10.09 -2.81
C GLY A 42 11.10 -10.04 -4.17
N PHE A 43 11.52 -9.15 -5.05
CA PHE A 43 10.71 -8.79 -6.22
C PHE A 43 11.49 -8.67 -7.53
N GLN A 44 12.79 -8.94 -7.53
CA GLN A 44 13.56 -9.06 -8.76
C GLN A 44 13.63 -10.52 -9.20
N PRO A 45 12.93 -10.94 -10.27
CA PRO A 45 13.22 -12.22 -10.89
C PRO A 45 14.62 -12.16 -11.52
N ILE A 46 15.43 -13.19 -11.26
CA ILE A 46 16.75 -13.36 -11.84
C ILE A 46 16.76 -14.73 -12.50
N PRO A 47 16.93 -14.84 -13.83
CA PRO A 47 16.89 -16.11 -14.53
C PRO A 47 17.82 -17.14 -13.88
N ASP A 48 17.31 -18.37 -13.73
CA ASP A 48 17.99 -19.53 -13.11
C ASP A 48 18.42 -19.37 -11.63
N ILE A 49 18.13 -18.24 -11.00
CA ILE A 49 18.59 -17.90 -9.65
C ILE A 49 17.43 -17.63 -8.69
N ALA A 50 16.51 -16.75 -9.05
CA ALA A 50 15.44 -16.28 -8.18
C ALA A 50 14.12 -16.15 -8.94
N PRO A 51 13.03 -16.79 -8.49
CA PRO A 51 11.72 -16.61 -9.10
C PRO A 51 11.16 -15.21 -8.81
N ALA A 52 10.14 -14.82 -9.57
CA ALA A 52 9.35 -13.64 -9.24
C ALA A 52 8.62 -13.81 -7.90
N ASN A 53 8.18 -12.69 -7.31
CA ASN A 53 7.21 -12.65 -6.21
C ASN A 53 7.63 -13.31 -4.89
N LEU A 54 8.93 -13.50 -4.62
CA LEU A 54 9.41 -14.03 -3.34
C LEU A 54 8.86 -13.26 -2.12
N GLY A 55 8.80 -11.92 -2.19
CA GLY A 55 8.22 -11.08 -1.14
C GLY A 55 6.70 -11.28 -0.99
N LEU A 56 5.99 -11.62 -2.07
CA LEU A 56 4.56 -11.95 -1.98
C LEU A 56 4.36 -13.35 -1.39
N LEU A 57 5.23 -14.31 -1.71
CA LEU A 57 5.22 -15.65 -1.12
C LEU A 57 5.52 -15.60 0.38
N ASP A 58 6.39 -14.70 0.84
CA ASP A 58 6.60 -14.46 2.28
C ASP A 58 5.30 -14.01 2.96
N GLN A 59 4.52 -13.15 2.30
CA GLN A 59 3.23 -12.68 2.81
C GLN A 59 2.22 -13.83 2.86
N VAL A 60 2.17 -14.70 1.84
CA VAL A 60 1.33 -15.91 1.86
C VAL A 60 1.69 -16.81 3.04
N GLU A 61 2.98 -17.02 3.29
CA GLU A 61 3.44 -17.85 4.41
C GLU A 61 3.11 -17.22 5.76
N ALA A 62 3.25 -15.90 5.89
CA ALA A 62 2.81 -15.18 7.09
C ALA A 62 1.29 -15.36 7.33
N LEU A 63 0.48 -15.38 6.28
CA LEU A 63 -0.96 -15.63 6.40
C LEU A 63 -1.28 -17.07 6.84
N ARG A 64 -0.53 -18.07 6.35
CA ARG A 64 -0.64 -19.46 6.84
C ARG A 64 -0.28 -19.53 8.32
N TRP A 65 0.81 -18.88 8.71
CA TRP A 65 1.21 -18.79 10.12
C TRP A 65 0.12 -18.15 10.98
N ILE A 66 -0.48 -17.04 10.54
CA ILE A 66 -1.60 -16.40 11.26
C ILE A 66 -2.76 -17.39 11.40
N LYS A 67 -3.16 -18.07 10.31
CA LYS A 67 -4.26 -19.04 10.34
C LYS A 67 -4.04 -20.14 11.38
N GLU A 68 -2.81 -20.66 11.46
CA GLU A 68 -2.46 -21.77 12.34
C GLU A 68 -2.23 -21.36 13.80
N ASN A 69 -1.76 -20.13 14.05
CA ASN A 69 -1.20 -19.76 15.35
C ASN A 69 -1.97 -18.65 16.08
N ILE A 70 -2.74 -17.81 15.39
CA ILE A 70 -3.25 -16.56 16.00
C ILE A 70 -4.22 -16.81 17.16
N ALA A 71 -4.88 -17.98 17.20
CA ALA A 71 -5.72 -18.40 18.31
C ALA A 71 -4.98 -18.43 19.65
N ALA A 72 -3.70 -18.80 19.66
CA ALA A 72 -2.88 -18.80 20.88
C ALA A 72 -2.60 -17.39 21.43
N PHE A 73 -2.78 -16.35 20.61
CA PHE A 73 -2.62 -14.95 20.96
C PHE A 73 -3.97 -14.26 21.25
N GLY A 74 -5.06 -15.03 21.31
CA GLY A 74 -6.41 -14.52 21.52
C GLY A 74 -7.07 -13.93 20.27
N GLY A 75 -6.50 -14.17 19.09
CA GLY A 75 -7.10 -13.76 17.81
C GLY A 75 -8.01 -14.85 17.23
N ASP A 76 -8.88 -14.46 16.31
CA ASP A 76 -9.77 -15.37 15.61
C ASP A 76 -9.21 -15.69 14.20
N PRO A 77 -8.76 -16.93 13.92
CA PRO A 77 -8.24 -17.32 12.61
C PRO A 77 -9.31 -17.32 11.50
N ASP A 78 -10.60 -17.26 11.84
CA ASP A 78 -11.73 -17.15 10.90
C ASP A 78 -12.22 -15.69 10.76
N ASN A 79 -11.53 -14.74 11.40
CA ASN A 79 -11.83 -13.31 11.29
C ASN A 79 -10.57 -12.43 11.09
N VAL A 80 -9.72 -12.86 10.16
CA VAL A 80 -8.51 -12.12 9.78
C VAL A 80 -8.83 -11.01 8.78
N THR A 81 -8.57 -9.76 9.16
CA THR A 81 -8.63 -8.59 8.28
C THR A 81 -7.22 -8.16 7.90
N LEU A 82 -6.90 -8.13 6.60
CA LEU A 82 -5.70 -7.50 6.08
C LEU A 82 -5.91 -6.01 5.93
N PHE A 83 -4.90 -5.21 6.26
CA PHE A 83 -4.87 -3.80 5.91
C PHE A 83 -3.46 -3.38 5.55
N GLY A 84 -3.33 -2.42 4.66
CA GLY A 84 -2.03 -2.01 4.16
C GLY A 84 -2.12 -0.72 3.40
N GLN A 85 -0.98 -0.09 3.21
CA GLN A 85 -0.87 1.21 2.55
C GLN A 85 0.12 1.16 1.39
N SER A 86 -0.17 1.87 0.30
CA SER A 86 0.70 1.95 -0.88
C SER A 86 1.06 0.55 -1.41
N ALA A 87 2.35 0.24 -1.56
CA ALA A 87 2.84 -1.09 -1.93
C ALA A 87 2.23 -2.24 -1.10
N GLY A 88 1.99 -2.04 0.20
CA GLY A 88 1.32 -3.03 1.05
C GLY A 88 -0.14 -3.26 0.67
N ALA A 89 -0.85 -2.18 0.31
CA ALA A 89 -2.20 -2.28 -0.25
C ALA A 89 -2.22 -2.94 -1.64
N GLY A 90 -1.20 -2.67 -2.47
CA GLY A 90 -0.97 -3.36 -3.74
C GLY A 90 -0.71 -4.86 -3.55
N SER A 91 0.06 -5.23 -2.52
CA SER A 91 0.24 -6.60 -2.07
C SER A 91 -1.07 -7.26 -1.66
N ILE A 92 -1.93 -6.57 -0.89
CA ILE A 92 -3.26 -7.09 -0.53
C ILE A 92 -4.11 -7.35 -1.76
N TYR A 93 -4.13 -6.42 -2.73
CA TYR A 93 -4.81 -6.64 -4.00
C TYR A 93 -4.28 -7.91 -4.70
N CYS A 94 -2.97 -8.13 -4.71
CA CYS A 94 -2.35 -9.32 -5.28
C CYS A 94 -2.76 -10.61 -4.53
N LEU A 95 -2.76 -10.58 -3.20
CA LEU A 95 -3.21 -11.70 -2.36
C LEU A 95 -4.69 -12.00 -2.63
N MET A 96 -5.54 -11.00 -2.83
CA MET A 96 -6.95 -11.22 -3.22
C MET A 96 -7.11 -11.97 -4.56
N LEU A 97 -6.14 -11.90 -5.45
CA LEU A 97 -6.16 -12.61 -6.74
C LEU A 97 -5.49 -13.99 -6.68
N ALA A 98 -4.63 -14.22 -5.69
CA ALA A 98 -3.91 -15.47 -5.48
C ALA A 98 -4.82 -16.52 -4.84
N GLU A 99 -5.08 -17.61 -5.57
CA GLU A 99 -6.01 -18.67 -5.17
C GLU A 99 -5.58 -19.41 -3.90
N GLU A 100 -4.28 -19.59 -3.70
CA GLU A 100 -3.72 -20.23 -2.50
C GLU A 100 -3.94 -19.44 -1.20
N THR A 101 -4.42 -18.19 -1.29
CA THR A 101 -4.76 -17.37 -0.11
C THR A 101 -6.22 -17.48 0.30
N ASN A 102 -7.03 -18.23 -0.45
CA ASN A 102 -8.44 -18.43 -0.13
C ASN A 102 -8.59 -19.03 1.27
N GLY A 103 -9.38 -18.38 2.13
CA GLY A 103 -9.60 -18.80 3.52
C GLY A 103 -8.50 -18.38 4.51
N LEU A 104 -7.42 -17.74 4.07
CA LEU A 104 -6.38 -17.21 4.96
C LEU A 104 -6.70 -15.81 5.51
N PHE A 105 -7.56 -15.07 4.83
CA PHE A 105 -8.10 -13.79 5.29
C PHE A 105 -9.53 -13.57 4.77
N HIS A 106 -10.26 -12.70 5.47
CA HIS A 106 -11.71 -12.60 5.39
C HIS A 106 -12.17 -11.19 5.00
N LYS A 107 -11.35 -10.17 5.24
CA LYS A 107 -11.64 -8.77 4.91
C LYS A 107 -10.34 -8.06 4.52
N ALA A 108 -10.44 -7.00 3.71
CA ALA A 108 -9.28 -6.25 3.28
C ALA A 108 -9.51 -4.73 3.30
N ILE A 109 -8.54 -3.97 3.80
CA ILE A 109 -8.51 -2.51 3.74
C ILE A 109 -7.31 -2.08 2.88
N LEU A 110 -7.58 -1.46 1.73
CA LEU A 110 -6.55 -1.04 0.80
C LEU A 110 -6.44 0.49 0.83
N GLN A 111 -5.38 0.97 1.48
CA GLN A 111 -5.13 2.40 1.66
C GLN A 111 -4.19 2.88 0.55
N SER A 112 -4.71 3.70 -0.37
CA SER A 112 -3.91 4.35 -1.40
C SER A 112 -3.14 3.33 -2.27
N ALA A 113 -3.84 2.30 -2.77
CA ALA A 113 -3.22 1.17 -3.48
C ALA A 113 -2.77 1.54 -4.90
N PRO A 114 -1.51 1.26 -5.28
CA PRO A 114 -1.06 1.32 -6.67
C PRO A 114 -1.56 0.06 -7.40
N LEU A 115 -2.80 0.14 -7.89
CA LEU A 115 -3.45 -0.95 -8.61
C LEU A 115 -2.93 -1.02 -10.05
N GLU A 116 -3.10 -2.17 -10.70
CA GLU A 116 -2.88 -2.34 -12.15
C GLU A 116 -1.53 -1.80 -12.70
N ILE A 117 -0.45 -1.77 -11.92
CA ILE A 117 0.88 -1.27 -12.35
C ILE A 117 1.63 -2.18 -13.34
N TRP A 118 0.94 -3.19 -13.88
CA TRP A 118 1.47 -4.24 -14.73
C TRP A 118 1.26 -3.84 -16.19
N THR A 119 2.29 -3.27 -16.80
CA THR A 119 2.27 -2.92 -18.22
C THR A 119 3.34 -3.72 -18.96
N PRO A 120 3.18 -3.95 -20.27
CA PRO A 120 4.20 -4.62 -21.08
C PRO A 120 5.57 -3.95 -20.98
N GLU A 121 5.60 -2.61 -20.88
CA GLU A 121 6.84 -1.85 -20.71
C GLU A 121 7.50 -2.15 -19.36
N ARG A 122 6.71 -2.28 -18.28
CA ARG A 122 7.24 -2.65 -16.97
C ARG A 122 7.80 -4.06 -17.01
N GLU A 123 7.09 -5.01 -17.60
CA GLU A 123 7.54 -6.39 -17.69
C GLU A 123 8.84 -6.53 -18.47
N GLU A 124 8.98 -5.84 -19.60
CA GLU A 124 10.24 -5.85 -20.36
C GLU A 124 11.37 -5.16 -19.59
N MET A 125 11.09 -4.07 -18.87
CA MET A 125 12.06 -3.44 -17.98
C MET A 125 12.53 -4.43 -16.90
N VAL A 126 11.61 -5.08 -16.19
CA VAL A 126 11.95 -6.03 -15.12
C VAL A 126 12.74 -7.23 -15.67
N ARG A 127 12.38 -7.73 -16.86
CA ARG A 127 13.11 -8.79 -17.55
C ARG A 127 14.53 -8.36 -17.92
N SER A 128 14.70 -7.15 -18.41
CA SER A 128 16.03 -6.59 -18.75
C SER A 128 16.90 -6.40 -17.51
N LEU A 129 16.32 -5.91 -16.42
CA LEU A 129 16.99 -5.80 -15.12
C LEU A 129 17.36 -7.18 -14.55
N GLY A 130 16.53 -8.20 -14.77
CA GLY A 130 16.83 -9.58 -14.38
C GLY A 130 18.04 -10.16 -15.12
N ARG A 131 18.18 -9.88 -16.42
CA ARG A 131 19.37 -10.26 -17.20
C ARG A 131 20.63 -9.53 -16.70
N LEU A 132 20.52 -8.22 -16.46
CA LEU A 132 21.63 -7.44 -15.87
C LEU A 132 22.03 -8.00 -14.50
N ALA A 133 21.06 -8.33 -13.65
CA ALA A 133 21.34 -8.96 -12.35
C ALA A 133 22.03 -10.31 -12.51
N GLN A 134 21.61 -11.14 -13.47
CA GLN A 134 22.25 -12.42 -13.77
C GLN A 134 23.69 -12.24 -14.26
N GLU A 135 24.00 -11.20 -15.06
CA GLU A 135 25.37 -10.92 -15.50
C GLU A 135 26.29 -10.47 -14.34
N ARG A 136 25.72 -9.83 -13.32
CA ARG A 136 26.46 -9.39 -12.11
C ARG A 136 26.66 -10.49 -11.09
N LEU A 137 25.81 -11.51 -11.11
CA LEU A 137 25.84 -12.62 -10.17
C LEU A 137 26.51 -13.83 -10.82
N ASP A 138 27.49 -14.42 -10.15
CA ASP A 138 27.84 -15.81 -10.42
C ASP A 138 26.69 -16.74 -9.98
N THR A 139 26.75 -18.01 -10.37
CA THR A 139 25.63 -18.94 -10.15
C THR A 139 25.31 -19.22 -8.68
N ASP A 140 26.20 -18.96 -7.72
CA ASP A 140 25.93 -19.20 -6.29
C ASP A 140 25.70 -17.91 -5.48
N THR A 141 24.45 -17.47 -5.45
CA THR A 141 24.02 -16.30 -4.68
C THR A 141 24.15 -16.46 -3.16
N ARG A 142 24.33 -17.69 -2.64
CA ARG A 142 24.53 -17.91 -1.19
C ARG A 142 25.89 -17.43 -0.71
N LEU A 143 26.83 -17.23 -1.62
CA LEU A 143 28.15 -16.71 -1.33
C LEU A 143 28.17 -15.16 -1.26
N ARG A 144 27.05 -14.50 -1.56
CA ARG A 144 26.96 -13.04 -1.59
C ARG A 144 26.49 -12.47 -0.25
N SER A 145 27.16 -11.42 0.18
CA SER A 145 26.76 -10.63 1.34
C SER A 145 25.53 -9.78 1.03
N SER A 146 24.77 -9.40 2.07
CA SER A 146 23.65 -8.47 1.93
C SER A 146 24.09 -7.12 1.34
N GLN A 147 25.32 -6.68 1.64
CA GLN A 147 25.86 -5.43 1.11
C GLN A 147 26.10 -5.48 -0.41
N GLU A 148 26.59 -6.60 -0.94
CA GLU A 148 26.74 -6.79 -2.39
C GLU A 148 25.37 -6.76 -3.08
N MET A 149 24.38 -7.44 -2.51
CA MET A 149 23.02 -7.43 -3.05
C MET A 149 22.37 -6.04 -3.02
N LEU A 150 22.60 -5.26 -1.96
CA LEU A 150 22.13 -3.86 -1.90
C LEU A 150 22.83 -2.94 -2.91
N SER A 151 24.11 -3.18 -3.19
CA SER A 151 24.83 -2.49 -4.27
C SER A 151 24.24 -2.84 -5.64
N LEU A 152 23.92 -4.12 -5.87
CA LEU A 152 23.22 -4.55 -7.08
C LEU A 152 21.84 -3.88 -7.19
N GLN A 153 21.06 -3.86 -6.11
CA GLN A 153 19.77 -3.16 -6.10
C GLN A 153 19.92 -1.68 -6.49
N THR A 154 20.97 -1.01 -6.02
CA THR A 154 21.24 0.39 -6.38
C THR A 154 21.53 0.54 -7.87
N GLU A 155 22.32 -0.37 -8.45
CA GLU A 155 22.58 -0.40 -9.90
C GLU A 155 21.27 -0.59 -10.69
N LEU A 156 20.43 -1.54 -10.29
CA LEU A 156 19.15 -1.79 -10.96
C LEU A 156 18.19 -0.60 -10.85
N LEU A 157 18.13 0.09 -9.71
CA LEU A 157 17.33 1.30 -9.52
C LEU A 157 17.79 2.44 -10.44
N LEU A 158 19.09 2.58 -10.66
CA LEU A 158 19.65 3.58 -11.56
C LEU A 158 19.41 3.26 -13.04
N ALA A 159 19.40 1.97 -13.39
CA ALA A 159 19.10 1.49 -14.73
C ALA A 159 17.61 1.54 -15.07
N ALA A 160 16.73 1.48 -14.07
CA ALA A 160 15.28 1.59 -14.25
C ALA A 160 14.87 2.99 -14.74
N THR A 161 14.08 3.05 -15.81
CA THR A 161 13.63 4.32 -16.39
C THR A 161 12.12 4.52 -16.18
N GLY A 162 11.76 5.57 -15.44
CA GLY A 162 10.39 6.11 -15.38
C GLY A 162 9.32 5.24 -14.72
N GLN A 163 9.65 4.05 -14.20
CA GLN A 163 8.72 3.11 -13.57
C GLN A 163 9.32 2.44 -12.32
N LEU A 164 8.46 1.77 -11.53
CA LEU A 164 8.88 0.99 -10.37
C LEU A 164 9.47 -0.36 -10.80
N PRO A 165 10.78 -0.60 -10.61
CA PRO A 165 11.42 -1.85 -11.05
C PRO A 165 11.09 -3.04 -10.15
N PHE A 166 10.81 -2.80 -8.88
CA PHE A 166 10.45 -3.85 -7.94
C PHE A 166 8.97 -3.77 -7.59
N GLY A 167 8.39 -4.94 -7.37
CA GLY A 167 6.98 -5.16 -7.09
C GLY A 167 6.54 -6.46 -7.75
N PRO A 168 5.33 -6.95 -7.45
CA PRO A 168 4.96 -8.26 -7.93
C PRO A 168 4.89 -8.31 -9.47
N LEU A 169 4.79 -9.52 -10.03
CA LEU A 169 4.57 -9.79 -11.46
C LEU A 169 3.41 -10.77 -11.64
N MET A 170 2.43 -10.40 -12.48
CA MET A 170 1.34 -11.28 -12.90
C MET A 170 1.88 -12.40 -13.80
N GLY A 171 1.16 -13.52 -13.87
CA GLY A 171 1.56 -14.71 -14.63
C GLY A 171 2.69 -15.54 -13.99
N HIS A 172 3.20 -15.09 -12.85
CA HIS A 172 4.14 -15.85 -12.02
C HIS A 172 3.47 -16.19 -10.70
N ALA A 173 3.75 -17.38 -10.17
CA ALA A 173 3.24 -17.78 -8.86
C ALA A 173 3.47 -16.69 -7.81
N PRO A 174 2.48 -16.38 -6.95
CA PRO A 174 1.17 -17.03 -6.87
C PRO A 174 0.07 -16.36 -7.71
N LEU A 175 0.45 -15.42 -8.58
CA LEU A 175 -0.47 -14.56 -9.30
C LEU A 175 -0.97 -15.19 -10.60
N PRO A 176 -2.25 -14.91 -10.95
CA PRO A 176 -2.81 -15.36 -12.21
C PRO A 176 -2.16 -14.63 -13.40
N ASN A 177 -2.30 -15.19 -14.60
CA ASN A 177 -2.07 -14.45 -15.84
C ASN A 177 -3.00 -13.23 -15.93
N HIS A 178 -2.55 -12.17 -16.60
CA HIS A 178 -3.32 -10.92 -16.76
C HIS A 178 -4.75 -11.14 -17.30
N THR A 179 -4.90 -12.08 -18.23
CA THR A 179 -6.21 -12.42 -18.83
C THR A 179 -7.23 -12.93 -17.82
N ASN A 180 -6.77 -13.48 -16.70
CA ASN A 180 -7.61 -14.07 -15.66
C ASN A 180 -7.91 -13.08 -14.52
N VAL A 181 -7.30 -11.89 -14.50
CA VAL A 181 -7.48 -10.89 -13.43
C VAL A 181 -8.95 -10.48 -13.26
N PRO A 182 -9.72 -10.16 -14.33
CA PRO A 182 -11.13 -9.77 -14.16
C PRO A 182 -11.97 -10.85 -13.45
N GLU A 183 -11.75 -12.12 -13.81
CA GLU A 183 -12.44 -13.24 -13.18
C GLU A 183 -12.00 -13.42 -11.72
N LYS A 184 -10.70 -13.28 -11.43
CA LYS A 184 -10.19 -13.37 -10.05
C LYS A 184 -10.70 -12.22 -9.17
N ILE A 185 -10.91 -11.01 -9.71
CA ILE A 185 -11.59 -9.92 -8.98
C ILE A 185 -13.03 -10.30 -8.66
N ARG A 186 -13.78 -10.84 -9.64
CA ARG A 186 -15.17 -11.29 -9.44
C ARG A 186 -15.27 -12.36 -8.35
N LEU A 187 -14.37 -13.34 -8.36
CA LEU A 187 -14.30 -14.38 -7.33
C LEU A 187 -13.92 -13.78 -5.97
N ALA A 188 -12.97 -12.84 -5.92
CA ALA A 188 -12.61 -12.13 -4.69
C ALA A 188 -13.81 -11.38 -4.10
N ALA A 189 -14.63 -10.74 -4.94
CA ALA A 189 -15.80 -9.98 -4.52
C ALA A 189 -16.85 -10.82 -3.78
N GLN A 190 -16.92 -12.11 -4.08
CA GLN A 190 -17.82 -13.05 -3.41
C GLN A 190 -17.32 -13.53 -2.04
N ARG A 191 -16.03 -13.34 -1.72
CA ARG A 191 -15.39 -13.92 -0.53
C ARG A 191 -14.88 -12.89 0.48
N VAL A 192 -14.46 -11.71 0.04
CA VAL A 192 -13.73 -10.75 0.89
C VAL A 192 -14.39 -9.39 0.77
N PRO A 193 -15.15 -8.92 1.78
CA PRO A 193 -15.54 -7.51 1.86
C PRO A 193 -14.30 -6.61 1.89
N ILE A 194 -14.35 -5.49 1.17
CA ILE A 194 -13.25 -4.53 1.09
C ILE A 194 -13.62 -3.13 1.56
N MET A 195 -12.64 -2.44 2.13
CA MET A 195 -12.65 -1.00 2.30
C MET A 195 -11.49 -0.43 1.48
N LEU A 196 -11.81 0.50 0.60
CA LEU A 196 -10.87 1.14 -0.30
C LEU A 196 -10.76 2.61 0.07
N GLY A 197 -9.60 3.20 -0.06
CA GLY A 197 -9.53 4.66 -0.01
C GLY A 197 -8.25 5.24 -0.54
N TYR A 198 -8.28 6.55 -0.66
CA TYR A 198 -7.17 7.36 -1.16
C TYR A 198 -7.22 8.75 -0.55
N THR A 199 -6.08 9.41 -0.59
CA THR A 199 -5.91 10.80 -0.19
C THR A 199 -6.29 11.75 -1.33
N LYS A 200 -6.66 12.99 -1.02
CA LYS A 200 -7.09 13.96 -2.06
C LYS A 200 -5.97 14.33 -3.03
N ASP A 201 -4.74 14.42 -2.51
CA ASP A 201 -3.58 15.00 -3.18
C ASP A 201 -2.42 13.98 -3.27
N GLU A 202 -2.72 12.69 -3.49
CA GLU A 202 -1.78 11.56 -3.60
C GLU A 202 -0.50 11.89 -4.35
N GLY A 203 -0.66 12.54 -5.50
CA GLY A 203 0.37 12.78 -6.50
C GLY A 203 1.46 13.77 -6.08
N VAL A 204 1.25 14.58 -5.03
CA VAL A 204 2.14 15.71 -4.72
C VAL A 204 3.59 15.28 -4.50
N PRO A 205 3.89 14.28 -3.65
CA PRO A 205 5.27 13.85 -3.44
C PRO A 205 5.91 13.33 -4.74
N PHE A 206 5.16 12.56 -5.53
CA PHE A 206 5.64 11.94 -6.76
C PHE A 206 5.95 12.97 -7.85
N VAL A 207 5.09 13.99 -8.01
CA VAL A 207 5.31 15.08 -8.97
C VAL A 207 6.55 15.88 -8.60
N ARG A 208 6.74 16.19 -7.31
CA ARG A 208 7.90 16.96 -6.82
C ARG A 208 9.23 16.19 -6.92
N MET A 209 9.18 14.88 -6.75
CA MET A 209 10.34 14.00 -6.90
C MET A 209 10.71 13.74 -8.37
N ASN A 210 9.77 13.94 -9.31
CA ASN A 210 10.01 13.70 -10.73
C ASN A 210 10.96 14.76 -11.31
N LYS A 211 12.21 14.35 -11.58
CA LYS A 211 13.27 15.21 -12.11
C LYS A 211 12.91 15.88 -13.45
N THR A 212 12.07 15.24 -14.27
CA THR A 212 11.62 15.78 -15.56
C THR A 212 10.56 16.86 -15.38
N LEU A 213 9.67 16.71 -14.40
CA LEU A 213 8.63 17.72 -14.11
C LEU A 213 9.15 18.88 -13.25
N ARG A 214 10.20 18.63 -12.45
CA ARG A 214 10.75 19.59 -11.47
C ARG A 214 11.07 20.99 -12.04
N PRO A 215 11.67 21.13 -13.23
CA PRO A 215 11.94 22.46 -13.81
C PRO A 215 10.66 23.26 -14.09
N TYR A 216 9.59 22.58 -14.52
CA TYR A 216 8.33 23.22 -14.92
C TYR A 216 7.49 23.64 -13.70
N ILE A 217 7.43 22.81 -12.67
CA ILE A 217 6.69 23.14 -11.44
C ILE A 217 7.36 24.25 -10.62
N ASN A 218 8.65 24.50 -10.85
CA ASN A 218 9.41 25.58 -10.21
C ASN A 218 9.34 26.91 -10.98
N LEU A 219 8.61 26.98 -12.10
CA LEU A 219 8.47 28.21 -12.87
C LEU A 219 7.67 29.28 -12.09
N PRO A 220 8.12 30.54 -12.06
CA PRO A 220 7.37 31.64 -11.46
C PRO A 220 5.96 31.76 -12.06
N PHE A 221 4.98 32.12 -11.23
CA PHE A 221 3.57 32.38 -11.58
C PHE A 221 2.75 31.18 -12.10
N ILE A 222 3.31 30.28 -12.91
CA ILE A 222 2.60 29.14 -13.51
C ILE A 222 2.94 27.78 -12.87
N GLY A 223 4.04 27.68 -12.13
CA GLY A 223 4.53 26.42 -11.58
C GLY A 223 3.52 25.71 -10.67
N GLN A 224 2.83 26.45 -9.80
CA GLN A 224 1.78 25.90 -8.94
C GLN A 224 0.58 25.34 -9.74
N PHE A 225 0.23 25.98 -10.84
CA PHE A 225 -0.84 25.50 -11.71
C PHE A 225 -0.43 24.20 -12.41
N ILE A 226 0.81 24.15 -12.93
CA ILE A 226 1.39 22.93 -13.53
C ILE A 226 1.44 21.79 -12.51
N GLU A 227 1.90 22.06 -11.28
CA GLU A 227 1.94 21.07 -10.20
C GLU A 227 0.54 20.51 -9.89
N ARG A 228 -0.49 21.36 -9.84
CA ARG A 228 -1.87 20.92 -9.60
C ARG A 228 -2.39 19.99 -10.69
N ILE A 229 -2.16 20.32 -11.96
CA ILE A 229 -2.54 19.47 -13.09
C ILE A 229 -1.78 18.14 -13.04
N ALA A 230 -0.45 18.19 -12.88
CA ALA A 230 0.37 17.00 -12.80
C ALA A 230 -0.02 16.12 -11.59
N THR A 231 -0.33 16.73 -10.45
CA THR A 231 -0.79 16.04 -9.24
C THR A 231 -2.11 15.33 -9.52
N TRP A 232 -3.09 16.02 -10.11
CA TRP A 232 -4.38 15.42 -10.45
C TRP A 232 -4.20 14.22 -11.39
N PHE A 233 -3.36 14.35 -12.40
CA PHE A 233 -3.07 13.26 -13.35
C PHE A 233 -2.37 12.07 -12.70
N VAL A 234 -1.31 12.31 -11.91
CA VAL A 234 -0.55 11.24 -11.22
C VAL A 234 -1.42 10.55 -10.17
N SER A 235 -2.18 11.33 -9.38
CA SER A 235 -3.14 10.80 -8.39
C SER A 235 -4.17 9.91 -9.07
N GLY A 236 -4.75 10.41 -10.17
CA GLY A 236 -5.71 9.71 -11.02
C GLY A 236 -5.17 8.37 -11.52
N LYS A 237 -4.06 8.42 -12.23
CA LYS A 237 -3.51 7.27 -12.95
C LYS A 237 -3.04 6.15 -12.03
N VAL A 238 -2.48 6.48 -10.86
CA VAL A 238 -1.84 5.48 -9.99
C VAL A 238 -2.76 5.02 -8.86
N PHE A 239 -3.60 5.91 -8.32
CA PHE A 239 -4.34 5.65 -7.09
C PHE A 239 -5.85 5.81 -7.27
N THR A 240 -6.34 7.01 -7.60
CA THR A 240 -7.77 7.34 -7.42
C THR A 240 -8.66 6.70 -8.48
N TRP A 241 -8.39 6.87 -9.78
CA TRP A 241 -9.24 6.30 -10.84
C TRP A 241 -9.26 4.76 -10.81
N LEU A 242 -8.13 4.16 -10.44
CA LEU A 242 -8.05 2.71 -10.32
C LEU A 242 -8.78 2.20 -9.07
N THR A 243 -8.72 2.93 -7.97
CA THR A 243 -9.50 2.61 -6.77
C THR A 243 -11.00 2.72 -7.05
N ASP A 244 -11.45 3.79 -7.71
CA ASP A 244 -12.85 3.98 -8.11
C ASP A 244 -13.30 2.86 -9.09
N ARG A 245 -12.42 2.44 -10.01
CA ARG A 245 -12.69 1.32 -10.93
C ARG A 245 -12.84 0.00 -10.18
N LEU A 246 -11.91 -0.33 -9.29
CA LEU A 246 -11.97 -1.56 -8.50
C LEU A 246 -13.22 -1.57 -7.61
N HIS A 247 -13.55 -0.45 -6.97
CA HIS A 247 -14.77 -0.28 -6.19
C HIS A 247 -16.02 -0.62 -7.02
N LYS A 248 -16.13 -0.03 -8.22
CA LYS A 248 -17.24 -0.30 -9.14
C LYS A 248 -17.28 -1.77 -9.57
N GLN A 249 -16.15 -2.36 -9.98
CA GLN A 249 -16.07 -3.77 -10.37
C GLN A 249 -16.51 -4.71 -9.24
N TYR A 250 -16.14 -4.38 -8.00
CA TYR A 250 -16.52 -5.16 -6.83
C TYR A 250 -18.04 -5.16 -6.60
N LEU A 251 -18.67 -3.98 -6.69
CA LEU A 251 -20.12 -3.83 -6.55
C LEU A 251 -20.88 -4.51 -7.70
N GLU A 252 -20.41 -4.37 -8.94
CA GLU A 252 -20.99 -5.04 -10.11
C GLU A 252 -20.89 -6.56 -10.02
N ALA A 253 -19.83 -7.07 -9.39
CA ALA A 253 -19.66 -8.49 -9.09
C ALA A 253 -20.51 -8.99 -7.91
N GLY A 254 -21.34 -8.13 -7.28
CA GLY A 254 -22.17 -8.48 -6.13
C GLY A 254 -21.42 -8.51 -4.79
N GLY A 255 -20.19 -7.99 -4.75
CA GLY A 255 -19.38 -7.92 -3.55
C GLY A 255 -19.67 -6.70 -2.69
N GLN A 256 -19.06 -6.71 -1.50
CA GLN A 256 -19.16 -5.63 -0.52
C GLN A 256 -17.93 -4.72 -0.61
N ALA A 257 -18.13 -3.45 -0.95
CA ALA A 257 -17.03 -2.48 -1.05
C ALA A 257 -17.42 -1.10 -0.49
N THR A 258 -16.68 -0.67 0.53
CA THR A 258 -16.78 0.68 1.11
C THR A 258 -15.67 1.57 0.52
N LEU A 259 -15.97 2.84 0.23
CA LEU A 259 -14.97 3.80 -0.24
C LEU A 259 -14.78 4.93 0.79
N TYR A 260 -13.54 5.24 1.15
CA TYR A 260 -13.22 6.43 1.92
C TYR A 260 -12.31 7.41 1.15
N ARG A 261 -12.46 8.70 1.45
CA ARG A 261 -11.64 9.78 0.88
C ARG A 261 -11.04 10.59 2.01
N PHE A 262 -9.71 10.62 2.07
CA PHE A 262 -8.97 11.38 3.09
C PHE A 262 -8.55 12.74 2.53
N LYS A 263 -9.14 13.82 3.04
CA LYS A 263 -8.92 15.19 2.58
C LYS A 263 -8.36 16.10 3.67
N TRP A 264 -8.19 15.59 4.88
CA TRP A 264 -7.57 16.34 5.98
C TRP A 264 -6.11 16.64 5.66
N HIS A 265 -5.66 17.85 5.98
CA HIS A 265 -4.24 18.21 5.97
C HIS A 265 -3.98 19.41 6.88
N PRO A 266 -2.75 19.61 7.36
CA PRO A 266 -2.38 20.82 8.09
C PRO A 266 -2.53 22.05 7.20
N SER A 267 -3.03 23.17 7.73
CA SER A 267 -3.41 24.38 6.96
C SER A 267 -2.27 24.93 6.09
N HIS A 268 -1.03 24.86 6.57
CA HIS A 268 0.15 25.38 5.87
C HIS A 268 1.02 24.28 5.23
N SER A 269 0.58 23.02 5.25
CA SER A 269 1.33 21.93 4.64
C SER A 269 1.39 22.09 3.12
N SER A 270 2.60 22.28 2.60
CA SER A 270 2.83 22.32 1.15
C SER A 270 2.50 21.00 0.46
N LEU A 271 2.45 19.88 1.21
CA LEU A 271 2.11 18.56 0.69
C LEU A 271 0.61 18.33 0.61
N ARG A 272 -0.23 19.13 1.29
CA ARG A 272 -1.69 18.95 1.37
C ARG A 272 -2.05 17.55 1.90
N ALA A 273 -3.21 17.01 1.50
CA ALA A 273 -3.61 15.65 1.86
C ALA A 273 -2.87 14.64 0.96
N ALA A 274 -1.55 14.53 1.15
CA ALA A 274 -0.66 13.71 0.35
C ALA A 274 -0.73 12.23 0.70
N HIS A 275 -0.14 11.41 -0.17
CA HIS A 275 0.08 9.98 0.06
C HIS A 275 0.64 9.68 1.47
N CYS A 276 0.08 8.67 2.13
CA CYS A 276 0.40 8.19 3.48
C CYS A 276 -0.03 9.09 4.65
N ILE A 277 -0.65 10.25 4.42
CA ILE A 277 -1.03 11.18 5.50
C ILE A 277 -2.07 10.60 6.47
N GLU A 278 -2.78 9.54 6.09
CA GLU A 278 -3.73 8.83 6.95
C GLU A 278 -3.07 7.89 7.97
N LEU A 279 -1.81 7.49 7.77
CA LEU A 279 -1.13 6.51 8.64
C LEU A 279 -0.94 6.99 10.09
N PRO A 280 -0.52 8.24 10.36
CA PRO A 280 -0.33 8.74 11.74
C PRO A 280 -1.61 8.71 12.59
N PHE A 281 -2.78 8.66 11.96
CA PHE A 281 -4.08 8.59 12.63
C PHE A 281 -4.45 7.17 13.07
N LEU A 282 -3.78 6.16 12.50
CA LEU A 282 -4.09 4.75 12.67
C LEU A 282 -2.98 3.96 13.37
N LEU A 283 -1.72 4.28 13.08
CA LEU A 283 -0.56 3.50 13.46
C LEU A 283 0.52 4.37 14.11
N GLY A 284 1.30 3.75 14.99
CA GLY A 284 2.40 4.39 15.70
C GLY A 284 1.94 5.39 16.74
N SER A 285 2.92 6.01 17.39
CA SER A 285 2.69 7.12 18.30
C SER A 285 2.87 8.46 17.58
N TRP A 286 2.35 9.54 18.16
CA TRP A 286 2.67 10.90 17.72
C TRP A 286 4.19 11.13 17.59
N GLU A 287 4.98 10.62 18.55
CA GLU A 287 6.44 10.78 18.54
C GLU A 287 7.11 10.17 17.31
N SER A 288 6.54 9.07 16.79
CA SER A 288 7.02 8.38 15.59
C SER A 288 6.70 9.15 14.29
N TRP A 289 5.72 10.07 14.32
CA TRP A 289 5.20 10.76 13.14
C TRP A 289 5.36 12.28 13.13
N LYS A 290 5.63 12.92 14.27
CA LYS A 290 5.69 14.39 14.40
C LYS A 290 6.71 15.07 13.47
N SER A 291 7.72 14.33 13.02
CA SER A 291 8.74 14.81 12.08
C SER A 291 8.48 14.40 10.63
N ALA A 292 7.38 13.69 10.36
CA ALA A 292 7.05 13.24 9.02
C ALA A 292 6.68 14.44 8.14
N PRO A 293 7.24 14.56 6.91
CA PRO A 293 7.03 15.73 6.06
C PRO A 293 5.57 16.08 5.78
N MET A 294 4.67 15.08 5.72
CA MET A 294 3.24 15.30 5.46
C MET A 294 2.45 15.82 6.67
N ILE A 295 2.91 15.56 7.89
CA ILE A 295 2.34 16.11 9.12
C ILE A 295 2.79 17.56 9.32
N GLY A 296 4.04 17.89 8.98
CA GLY A 296 4.55 19.26 9.07
C GLY A 296 4.63 19.79 10.52
N ALA A 297 5.16 21.00 10.68
CA ALA A 297 5.37 21.59 12.01
C ALA A 297 4.07 22.11 12.67
N ASP A 298 3.03 22.37 11.88
CA ASP A 298 1.81 23.04 12.31
C ASP A 298 0.71 22.08 12.76
N ALA A 299 0.86 20.77 12.53
CA ALA A 299 -0.09 19.79 13.02
C ALA A 299 -0.04 19.72 14.55
N SER A 300 -1.20 19.80 15.19
CA SER A 300 -1.31 19.57 16.63
C SER A 300 -1.51 18.08 16.91
N ARG A 301 -0.88 17.60 17.98
CA ARG A 301 -1.11 16.26 18.51
C ARG A 301 -2.60 16.02 18.75
N ASP A 302 -3.30 16.98 19.34
CA ASP A 302 -4.73 16.88 19.65
C ASP A 302 -5.59 16.65 18.39
N ALA A 303 -5.25 17.28 17.27
CA ALA A 303 -5.94 17.05 16.01
C ALA A 303 -5.72 15.63 15.48
N VAL A 304 -4.49 15.11 15.60
CA VAL A 304 -4.16 13.74 15.16
C VAL A 304 -4.78 12.69 16.08
N ASP A 305 -4.69 12.88 17.39
CA ASP A 305 -5.24 11.96 18.38
C ASP A 305 -6.78 11.92 18.29
N GLY A 306 -7.44 13.09 18.26
CA GLY A 306 -8.90 13.20 18.22
C GLY A 306 -9.54 12.67 16.93
N LEU A 307 -9.02 13.07 15.76
CA LEU A 307 -9.48 12.50 14.48
C LEU A 307 -9.07 11.03 14.38
N GLY A 308 -7.89 10.68 14.88
CA GLY A 308 -7.36 9.32 14.89
C GLY A 308 -8.27 8.36 15.61
N ASP A 309 -8.83 8.74 16.76
CA ASP A 309 -9.78 7.89 17.49
C ASP A 309 -10.99 7.51 16.66
N ARG A 310 -11.58 8.47 15.93
CA ARG A 310 -12.70 8.18 15.03
C ARG A 310 -12.29 7.27 13.86
N LEU A 311 -11.09 7.45 13.30
CA LEU A 311 -10.58 6.57 12.24
C LEU A 311 -10.36 5.14 12.73
N LYS A 312 -9.73 4.98 13.89
CA LYS A 312 -9.47 3.67 14.49
C LYS A 312 -10.80 2.94 14.77
N ASP A 313 -11.84 3.63 15.23
CA ASP A 313 -13.16 3.05 15.43
C ASP A 313 -13.78 2.53 14.11
N ILE A 314 -13.65 3.28 13.01
CA ILE A 314 -14.13 2.86 11.68
C ILE A 314 -13.38 1.61 11.19
N TRP A 315 -12.05 1.57 11.38
CA TRP A 315 -11.23 0.41 11.02
C TRP A 315 -11.60 -0.83 11.84
N VAL A 316 -11.83 -0.65 13.14
CA VAL A 316 -12.25 -1.73 14.05
C VAL A 316 -13.67 -2.22 13.73
N GLU A 317 -14.60 -1.32 13.44
CA GLU A 317 -15.96 -1.68 13.03
C GLU A 317 -15.92 -2.50 11.73
N PHE A 318 -15.17 -2.05 10.73
CA PHE A 318 -14.99 -2.80 9.49
C PHE A 318 -14.35 -4.16 9.74
N ALA A 319 -13.28 -4.23 10.53
CA ALA A 319 -12.61 -5.49 10.83
C ALA A 319 -13.53 -6.48 11.56
N SER A 320 -14.43 -5.98 12.41
CA SER A 320 -15.35 -6.80 13.20
C SER A 320 -16.53 -7.32 12.37
N ARG A 321 -17.14 -6.47 11.53
CA ARG A 321 -18.44 -6.77 10.89
C ARG A 321 -18.40 -6.82 9.36
N GLY A 322 -17.32 -6.36 8.74
CA GLY A 322 -17.31 -6.06 7.30
C GLY A 322 -18.03 -4.75 6.98
N SER A 323 -18.39 -4.54 5.71
CA SER A 323 -18.94 -3.26 5.21
C SER A 323 -20.34 -2.89 5.72
N GLY A 324 -21.00 -3.75 6.51
CA GLY A 324 -22.45 -3.74 6.74
C GLY A 324 -23.08 -2.43 7.26
N ASN A 325 -22.28 -1.51 7.82
CA ASN A 325 -22.73 -0.21 8.30
C ASN A 325 -22.00 1.01 7.70
N ILE A 326 -20.95 0.81 6.88
CA ILE A 326 -20.09 1.91 6.42
C ILE A 326 -20.35 2.15 4.94
N GLN A 327 -21.25 3.08 4.62
CA GLN A 327 -21.67 3.43 3.25
C GLN A 327 -20.81 4.54 2.61
N GLY A 328 -19.54 4.58 3.04
CA GLY A 328 -18.51 5.46 2.52
C GLY A 328 -18.23 6.62 3.46
N VAL A 329 -16.97 7.02 3.54
CA VAL A 329 -16.49 7.94 4.57
C VAL A 329 -15.68 9.07 3.93
N THR A 330 -16.06 10.32 4.19
CA THR A 330 -15.22 11.46 3.83
C THR A 330 -14.63 12.08 5.08
N ILE A 331 -13.29 12.11 5.15
CA ILE A 331 -12.54 12.75 6.22
C ILE A 331 -12.04 14.10 5.71
N THR A 332 -12.43 15.20 6.33
CA THR A 332 -12.09 16.57 5.89
C THR A 332 -11.68 17.47 7.05
N GLY A 333 -11.05 18.60 6.72
CA GLY A 333 -10.69 19.65 7.67
C GLY A 333 -9.19 19.84 7.79
N ASP A 334 -8.79 20.43 8.91
CA ASP A 334 -7.42 20.78 9.26
C ASP A 334 -7.17 20.58 10.77
N GLU A 335 -6.03 21.06 11.27
CA GLU A 335 -5.66 20.98 12.69
C GLU A 335 -6.61 21.73 13.65
N THR A 336 -7.43 22.65 13.13
CA THR A 336 -8.35 23.47 13.93
C THR A 336 -9.77 22.92 13.92
N LYS A 337 -10.22 22.36 12.79
CA LYS A 337 -11.57 21.82 12.63
C LYS A 337 -11.59 20.69 11.62
N TRP A 338 -12.15 19.55 12.02
CA TRP A 338 -12.28 18.37 11.18
C TRP A 338 -13.68 17.75 11.27
N ASN A 339 -14.04 16.97 10.25
CA ASN A 339 -15.30 16.22 10.20
C ASN A 339 -15.08 14.86 9.55
N VAL A 340 -15.87 13.88 10.00
CA VAL A 340 -16.03 12.57 9.38
C VAL A 340 -17.49 12.45 8.97
N VAL A 341 -17.74 12.36 7.67
CA VAL A 341 -19.10 12.28 7.11
C VAL A 341 -19.30 10.89 6.53
N ASP A 342 -20.22 10.15 7.13
CA ASP A 342 -20.72 8.86 6.64
C ASP A 342 -21.81 9.16 5.59
N HIS A 343 -21.71 8.55 4.40
CA HIS A 343 -22.63 8.77 3.27
C HIS A 343 -23.61 7.64 3.10
#